data_AF-A6K7U5-F1
#
_entry.id   AF-A6K7U5-F1
#
_cell.length_a   1.000
_cell.length_b   1.000
_cell.length_c   1.000
_cell.angle_alpha   90.00
_cell.angle_beta   90.00
_cell.angle_gamma   90.00
#
_symmetry.space_group_name_H-M   'P 1'
#
loop_
_entity.id
_entity.type
_entity.pdbx_description
1 polymer ?
#
loop_
_entity_poly.entity_id
_entity_poly.type
_entity_poly.pdbx_seq_one_letter_code
_entity_poly.pdbx_strand_id
1 'polypeptide(L)'
;MGTFKANDGEYFLEPVLKADGSEHEDDHNKPHLIYRQEVKRNAFVRSQSHGPCGVSENQTEKTALPSPSFRNTTGDLNRRKGAVFGLEGERSRLHSRSKRFLSYPRYVEVMVTADAKMVRHHGQNLQHYVLTLMSIVAAIYKDSSIGNLINIVIVKLVIIHSEQEGPVISFNAATTLRNFCLWQQSQNVLDDAHPSHHDTAVLITREDICGAKEKCDTLGLAELGTLCDPSRSCSISEENGLSAAFTIAHELGHVFNVPHDDSFKCKESGTKHQYHVMAPTLNYHTSPWTWSACSQKHITEFLDTGHGECLLDKPNGRTYDLSPQLPGSVYDGNKQCELMFGPGSQVCPYLKQCRRLWCTSAEGVHKGCRTQHMPLADGTSCGPGMHCHRGLCVTRDMETRPVDGEWGPWGPYSSCSRTCGGGIRSTARLCDRPEPRNGGRYCVGRRMKFRSCNTDSCPKGKRDFREKQCSDFDGKHFDISGLPPNVRWLPKYSGIAVKDRCKLYCRVAGTTSFYQLKDRVADGTPCGTETNDICVQGLCRQAGCDHVLNSKAKRDKCGVCGGDNSSCQTLAGVFNSAHYGYNVVVKIPAGATNIEILQHSYSGRPEDDNYLGGTSRGKVTAHPSVAKDTGP
;
A
#
# COMPACT_ATOMS: atom_id res chain seq x y z
N MET A 1 -22.05 15.90 23.91
CA MET A 1 -21.79 17.31 23.58
C MET A 1 -20.28 17.51 23.62
N GLY A 2 -19.67 18.00 22.54
CA GLY A 2 -18.22 18.23 22.46
C GLY A 2 -17.91 19.64 21.99
N THR A 3 -16.78 20.21 22.39
CA THR A 3 -16.33 21.53 21.95
C THR A 3 -14.97 21.45 21.26
N PHE A 4 -14.75 22.28 20.25
CA PHE A 4 -13.45 22.45 19.62
C PHE A 4 -13.22 23.91 19.21
N LYS A 5 -11.96 24.29 19.13
CA LYS A 5 -11.52 25.66 18.85
C LYS A 5 -10.77 25.68 17.53
N ALA A 6 -11.22 26.51 16.60
CA ALA A 6 -10.55 26.79 15.34
C ALA A 6 -10.02 28.24 15.35
N ASN A 7 -9.23 28.60 14.34
CA ASN A 7 -8.59 29.93 14.26
C ASN A 7 -9.59 31.10 14.26
N ASP A 8 -10.84 30.84 13.90
CA ASP A 8 -11.93 31.81 13.80
C ASP A 8 -12.94 31.73 14.96
N GLY A 9 -12.86 30.78 15.88
CA GLY A 9 -13.77 30.74 17.04
C GLY A 9 -13.90 29.38 17.73
N GLU A 10 -14.79 29.34 18.72
CA GLU A 10 -15.15 28.12 19.44
C GLU A 10 -16.50 27.58 18.94
N TYR A 11 -16.55 26.28 18.72
CA TYR A 11 -17.66 25.58 18.09
C TYR A 11 -18.17 24.45 18.99
N PHE A 12 -19.50 24.32 19.04
CA PHE A 12 -20.18 23.22 19.73
C PHE A 12 -20.59 22.13 18.74
N LEU A 13 -20.39 20.86 19.11
CA LEU A 13 -20.94 19.69 18.43
C LEU A 13 -22.01 19.03 19.29
N GLU A 14 -23.19 18.88 18.70
CA GLU A 14 -24.33 18.19 19.29
C GLU A 14 -24.78 17.04 18.37
N PRO A 15 -24.93 15.80 18.87
CA PRO A 15 -25.43 14.69 18.06
C PRO A 15 -26.90 14.92 17.69
N VAL A 16 -27.25 14.68 16.43
CA VAL A 16 -28.64 14.75 15.97
C VAL A 16 -29.36 13.45 16.29
N LEU A 17 -30.50 13.53 16.99
CA LEU A 17 -31.40 12.40 17.23
C LEU A 17 -32.24 12.12 15.98
N LYS A 18 -32.64 10.86 15.76
CA LYS A 18 -33.59 10.51 14.69
C LYS A 18 -34.96 11.14 14.96
N ALA A 19 -35.77 11.32 13.91
CA ALA A 19 -37.12 11.89 14.01
C ALA A 19 -38.08 11.11 14.92
N ASP A 20 -37.76 9.85 15.24
CA ASP A 20 -38.49 8.99 16.18
C ASP A 20 -37.97 9.04 17.63
N GLY A 21 -36.98 9.89 17.93
CA GLY A 21 -36.36 10.04 19.24
C GLY A 21 -35.36 8.95 19.62
N SER A 22 -35.07 7.99 18.73
CA SER A 22 -34.11 6.91 18.98
C SER A 22 -32.66 7.28 18.61
N GLU A 23 -31.69 6.66 19.30
CA GLU A 23 -30.26 6.83 18.97
C GLU A 23 -29.88 6.09 17.67
N HIS A 24 -28.83 6.56 17.00
CA HIS A 24 -28.25 5.89 15.84
C HIS A 24 -27.42 4.66 16.27
N GLU A 25 -27.65 3.49 15.65
CA GLU A 25 -26.96 2.21 15.94
C GLU A 25 -25.45 2.20 15.64
N ASP A 26 -24.93 3.21 14.93
CA ASP A 26 -23.53 3.33 14.52
C ASP A 26 -22.88 4.57 15.18
N ASP A 27 -21.99 4.35 16.15
CA ASP A 27 -21.25 5.40 16.87
C ASP A 27 -20.29 6.21 15.99
N HIS A 28 -19.97 5.74 14.79
CA HIS A 28 -18.96 6.38 13.94
C HIS A 28 -19.53 7.21 12.79
N ASN A 29 -20.85 7.24 12.62
CA ASN A 29 -21.52 7.95 11.52
C ASN A 29 -22.77 8.72 11.96
N LYS A 30 -22.79 9.19 13.22
CA LYS A 30 -23.87 10.03 13.74
C LYS A 30 -23.77 11.44 13.11
N PRO A 31 -24.83 11.97 12.48
CA PRO A 31 -24.85 13.38 12.07
C PRO A 31 -24.76 14.28 13.32
N HIS A 32 -23.96 15.34 13.26
CA HIS A 32 -23.80 16.30 14.33
C HIS A 32 -24.13 17.71 13.83
N LEU A 33 -24.87 18.47 14.63
CA LEU A 33 -25.06 19.89 14.42
C LEU A 33 -23.82 20.63 14.94
N ILE A 34 -23.27 21.51 14.10
CA ILE A 34 -22.12 22.35 14.44
C ILE A 34 -22.59 23.80 14.40
N TYR A 35 -22.45 24.50 15.51
CA TYR A 35 -22.74 25.94 15.57
C TYR A 35 -21.65 26.68 16.34
N ARG A 36 -21.33 27.86 15.84
CA ARG A 36 -20.31 28.75 16.39
C ARG A 36 -20.87 29.46 17.61
N GLN A 37 -20.07 29.56 18.67
CA GLN A 37 -20.45 30.38 19.81
C GLN A 37 -20.40 31.86 19.43
N GLU A 38 -21.57 32.47 19.25
CA GLU A 38 -21.65 33.92 19.09
C GLU A 38 -21.39 34.59 20.44
N VAL A 39 -20.27 35.30 20.54
CA VAL A 39 -20.01 36.20 21.65
C VAL A 39 -20.95 37.39 21.51
N LYS A 40 -22.11 37.33 22.17
CA LYS A 40 -22.97 38.50 22.34
C LYS A 40 -22.20 39.55 23.14
N ARG A 41 -21.69 40.58 22.46
CA ARG A 41 -21.24 41.84 23.07
C ARG A 41 -22.46 42.55 23.65
N ASN A 42 -22.85 42.19 24.87
CA ASN A 42 -23.71 43.02 25.68
C ASN A 42 -22.84 44.03 26.42
N ALA A 43 -22.84 45.26 25.91
CA ALA A 43 -22.42 46.43 26.66
C ALA A 43 -23.47 46.69 27.75
N PHE A 44 -23.16 46.44 29.02
CA PHE A 44 -23.75 47.17 30.16
C PHE A 44 -22.86 47.00 31.41
N VAL A 45 -22.13 48.08 31.71
CA VAL A 45 -21.82 48.71 33.00
C VAL A 45 -21.61 47.84 34.27
N ARG A 46 -20.36 47.91 34.78
CA ARG A 46 -19.88 47.92 36.19
C ARG A 46 -20.78 47.30 37.28
N SER A 47 -20.24 46.28 37.98
CA SER A 47 -19.69 46.42 39.35
C SER A 47 -19.33 45.05 39.98
N GLN A 48 -18.12 44.94 40.55
CA GLN A 48 -17.71 44.05 41.67
C GLN A 48 -17.78 42.52 41.44
N SER A 49 -16.98 41.63 42.03
CA SER A 49 -15.67 41.54 42.71
C SER A 49 -15.41 40.02 42.93
N HIS A 50 -14.17 39.63 43.28
CA HIS A 50 -13.67 38.28 43.68
C HIS A 50 -13.32 37.33 42.50
N GLY A 51 -12.08 36.85 42.27
CA GLY A 51 -10.87 36.70 43.10
C GLY A 51 -10.58 35.20 43.27
N PRO A 52 -9.47 34.62 42.74
CA PRO A 52 -9.13 33.21 42.91
C PRO A 52 -8.32 32.97 44.20
N CYS A 53 -8.62 31.89 44.93
CA CYS A 53 -7.96 31.54 46.18
C CYS A 53 -6.49 31.10 45.97
N GLY A 54 -5.56 31.83 46.58
CA GLY A 54 -4.19 31.42 46.90
C GLY A 54 -3.94 31.61 48.39
N VAL A 55 -3.21 30.65 48.98
CA VAL A 55 -2.93 30.50 50.41
C VAL A 55 -1.99 31.61 50.92
N SER A 56 -2.20 32.02 52.17
CA SER A 56 -1.45 33.02 52.95
C SER A 56 0.06 32.75 53.01
N GLU A 57 0.89 33.78 52.80
CA GLU A 57 1.81 34.31 53.83
C GLU A 57 2.59 35.57 53.36
N ASN A 58 2.45 36.61 54.18
CA ASN A 58 3.37 37.69 54.57
C ASN A 58 4.39 38.36 53.62
N GLN A 59 4.32 39.71 53.73
CA GLN A 59 5.41 40.70 53.80
C GLN A 59 5.88 41.45 52.53
N THR A 60 5.40 42.70 52.49
CA THR A 60 6.10 43.98 52.23
C THR A 60 6.79 44.27 50.90
N GLU A 61 6.21 45.30 50.26
CA GLU A 61 6.84 46.50 49.70
C GLU A 61 7.59 46.48 48.34
N LYS A 62 6.94 47.19 47.40
CA LYS A 62 7.45 48.37 46.68
C LYS A 62 8.19 48.20 45.34
N THR A 63 7.43 48.59 44.32
CA THR A 63 7.72 49.53 43.22
C THR A 63 8.55 49.13 41.99
N ALA A 64 7.88 49.38 40.85
CA ALA A 64 8.34 50.12 39.66
C ALA A 64 9.05 49.37 38.51
N LEU A 65 8.29 49.32 37.40
CA LEU A 65 8.62 49.42 35.96
C LEU A 65 9.86 50.31 35.61
N PRO A 66 10.35 50.38 34.33
CA PRO A 66 10.00 49.66 33.08
C PRO A 66 11.22 49.17 32.25
N SER A 67 10.90 48.61 31.07
CA SER A 67 11.68 48.20 29.86
C SER A 67 12.82 49.17 29.40
N PRO A 68 13.57 48.99 28.26
CA PRO A 68 13.59 47.91 27.24
C PRO A 68 15.01 47.54 26.66
N SER A 69 15.02 46.52 25.76
CA SER A 69 15.79 46.44 24.50
C SER A 69 17.26 45.94 24.38
N PHE A 70 17.40 45.01 23.42
CA PHE A 70 18.43 44.78 22.39
C PHE A 70 19.87 44.27 22.69
N ARG A 71 20.17 43.20 21.91
CA ARG A 71 21.43 42.78 21.22
C ARG A 71 22.42 41.81 21.89
N ASN A 72 22.52 40.65 21.22
CA ASN A 72 23.68 39.78 20.94
C ASN A 72 25.03 40.12 21.59
N THR A 73 25.67 39.09 22.17
CA THR A 73 26.99 38.61 21.74
C THR A 73 27.30 37.21 22.26
N THR A 74 28.02 36.49 21.41
CA THR A 74 28.77 35.23 21.55
C THR A 74 29.59 35.07 22.83
N GLY A 75 29.77 33.81 23.26
CA GLY A 75 30.75 33.44 24.29
C GLY A 75 30.80 31.92 24.50
N ASP A 76 31.67 31.27 23.73
CA ASP A 76 32.06 29.87 23.82
C ASP A 76 32.84 29.60 25.12
N LEU A 77 32.53 28.52 25.84
CA LEU A 77 33.45 27.92 26.81
C LEU A 77 33.18 26.41 26.97
N ASN A 78 34.02 25.63 26.30
CA ASN A 78 34.22 24.19 26.48
C ASN A 78 34.46 23.80 27.94
N ARG A 79 33.74 22.79 28.47
CA ARG A 79 34.33 21.84 29.43
C ARG A 79 33.73 20.44 29.34
N ARG A 80 34.61 19.50 28.96
CA ARG A 80 34.43 18.04 28.91
C ARG A 80 33.95 17.44 30.24
N LYS A 81 33.03 16.46 30.17
CA LYS A 81 33.18 15.05 30.60
C LYS A 81 31.83 14.46 31.03
N GLY A 82 31.59 13.21 30.61
CA GLY A 82 30.74 12.26 31.34
C GLY A 82 29.46 11.85 30.63
N ALA A 83 29.54 10.79 29.83
CA ALA A 83 28.39 10.06 29.31
C ALA A 83 27.63 9.36 30.47
N VAL A 84 26.34 9.64 30.60
CA VAL A 84 25.34 8.75 31.21
C VAL A 84 24.05 8.94 30.42
N PHE A 85 23.65 7.90 29.68
CA PHE A 85 22.37 7.82 28.98
C PHE A 85 21.24 7.66 30.01
N GLY A 86 20.30 8.61 30.00
CA GLY A 86 19.06 8.57 30.79
C GLY A 86 17.90 9.06 29.94
N LEU A 87 17.02 8.11 29.64
CA LEU A 87 15.66 8.19 29.10
C LEU A 87 14.90 9.51 29.34
N GLU A 88 14.35 10.09 28.27
CA GLU A 88 12.92 10.47 28.13
C GLU A 88 12.70 11.32 26.86
N GLY A 89 11.67 11.00 26.07
CA GLY A 89 11.10 11.95 25.11
C GLY A 89 10.84 11.49 23.66
N GLU A 90 10.37 10.27 23.40
CA GLU A 90 9.73 9.99 22.10
C GLU A 90 8.32 10.59 22.06
N ARG A 91 8.24 11.81 21.53
CA ARG A 91 6.99 12.43 21.08
C ARG A 91 6.37 11.58 19.97
N SER A 92 5.13 11.17 20.22
CA SER A 92 4.21 10.50 19.31
C SER A 92 4.22 11.10 17.90
N ARG A 93 4.82 10.40 16.93
CA ARG A 93 4.43 10.53 15.52
C ARG A 93 3.05 9.89 15.39
N LEU A 94 2.02 10.74 15.29
CA LEU A 94 0.66 10.35 14.91
C LEU A 94 0.74 9.51 13.61
N HIS A 95 0.71 8.19 13.76
CA HIS A 95 0.50 7.28 12.65
C HIS A 95 -0.93 7.50 12.17
N SER A 96 -1.10 8.32 11.13
CA SER A 96 -2.36 8.41 10.42
C SER A 96 -2.72 7.01 9.92
N ARG A 97 -3.70 6.37 10.57
CA ARG A 97 -4.19 5.06 10.15
C ARG A 97 -4.79 5.19 8.75
N SER A 98 -4.07 4.74 7.73
CA SER A 98 -4.59 4.63 6.37
C SER A 98 -5.90 3.83 6.38
N LYS A 99 -6.98 4.46 5.94
CA LYS A 99 -8.30 3.83 5.90
C LYS A 99 -8.40 2.96 4.63
N ARG A 100 -8.02 1.68 4.70
CA ARG A 100 -7.95 0.75 3.54
C ARG A 100 -9.33 0.20 3.09
N PHE A 101 -9.42 -0.36 1.88
CA PHE A 101 -10.69 -0.70 1.18
C PHE A 101 -11.59 0.49 0.85
N LEU A 102 -10.98 1.67 0.93
CA LEU A 102 -11.51 2.91 0.40
C LEU A 102 -10.77 3.16 -0.90
N SER A 103 -11.52 3.34 -1.97
CA SER A 103 -10.98 3.95 -3.17
C SER A 103 -10.65 5.40 -2.82
N TYR A 104 -9.37 5.75 -2.91
CA TYR A 104 -8.86 7.10 -2.74
C TYR A 104 -8.02 7.46 -3.96
N PRO A 105 -7.90 8.75 -4.30
CA PRO A 105 -6.93 9.19 -5.29
C PRO A 105 -5.54 8.70 -4.88
N ARG A 106 -4.87 8.04 -5.83
CA ARG A 106 -3.45 7.72 -5.75
C ARG A 106 -2.70 8.63 -6.68
N TYR A 107 -1.54 9.10 -6.26
CA TYR A 107 -0.64 9.89 -7.08
C TYR A 107 0.64 9.07 -7.24
N VAL A 108 1.07 8.89 -8.48
CA VAL A 108 2.32 8.24 -8.80
C VAL A 108 3.25 9.32 -9.29
N GLU A 109 4.21 9.68 -8.44
CA GLU A 109 5.27 10.64 -8.74
C GLU A 109 6.32 9.98 -9.62
N VAL A 110 6.37 10.37 -10.89
CA VAL A 110 7.24 9.76 -11.88
C VAL A 110 8.41 10.67 -12.22
N MET A 111 9.63 10.14 -12.12
CA MET A 111 10.78 10.66 -12.83
C MET A 111 10.87 10.01 -14.20
N VAL A 112 10.83 10.82 -15.26
CA VAL A 112 11.01 10.33 -16.63
C VAL A 112 12.39 10.69 -17.12
N THR A 113 13.13 9.73 -17.66
CA THR A 113 14.49 9.88 -18.17
C THR A 113 14.52 9.55 -19.66
N ALA A 114 15.03 10.45 -20.49
CA ALA A 114 15.28 10.22 -21.91
C ALA A 114 16.78 10.25 -22.19
N ASP A 115 17.29 9.24 -22.89
CA ASP A 115 18.73 9.08 -23.13
C ASP A 115 19.28 9.94 -24.28
N ALA A 116 20.61 9.88 -24.48
CA ALA A 116 21.27 10.63 -25.54
C ALA A 116 20.85 10.19 -26.96
N LYS A 117 20.36 8.95 -27.15
CA LYS A 117 19.82 8.50 -28.44
C LYS A 117 18.46 9.14 -28.72
N MET A 118 17.60 9.28 -27.71
CA MET A 118 16.36 10.05 -27.80
C MET A 118 16.61 11.50 -28.19
N VAL A 119 17.62 12.15 -27.59
CA VAL A 119 18.04 13.53 -27.94
C VAL A 119 18.45 13.64 -29.40
N ARG A 120 19.31 12.72 -29.87
CA ARG A 120 19.77 12.69 -31.27
C ARG A 120 18.60 12.52 -32.25
N HIS A 121 17.59 11.75 -31.89
CA HIS A 121 16.45 11.47 -32.77
C HIS A 121 15.42 12.62 -32.82
N HIS A 122 14.99 13.14 -31.66
CA HIS A 122 13.90 14.12 -31.59
C HIS A 122 14.38 15.58 -31.55
N GLY A 123 15.64 15.82 -31.24
CA GLY A 123 16.21 17.16 -31.11
C GLY A 123 15.44 18.01 -30.10
N GLN A 124 15.14 19.26 -30.49
CA GLN A 124 14.45 20.23 -29.64
C GLN A 124 13.01 19.82 -29.27
N ASN A 125 12.39 18.92 -30.03
CA ASN A 125 11.02 18.47 -29.78
C ASN A 125 10.93 17.32 -28.76
N LEU A 126 12.07 16.82 -28.25
CA LEU A 126 12.10 15.67 -27.36
C LEU A 126 11.22 15.84 -26.12
N GLN A 127 11.32 16.99 -25.43
CA GLN A 127 10.52 17.23 -24.23
C GLN A 127 9.03 17.14 -24.52
N HIS A 128 8.56 17.80 -25.59
CA HIS A 128 7.15 17.76 -25.98
C HIS A 128 6.69 16.35 -26.35
N TYR A 129 7.55 15.59 -27.03
CA TYR A 129 7.31 14.20 -27.39
C TYR A 129 7.14 13.30 -26.16
N VAL A 130 8.08 13.38 -25.21
CA VAL A 130 8.02 12.60 -23.96
C VAL A 130 6.77 12.95 -23.15
N LEU A 131 6.42 14.24 -23.04
CA LEU A 131 5.19 14.66 -22.36
C LEU A 131 3.93 14.15 -23.07
N THR A 132 3.96 14.00 -24.40
CA THR A 132 2.85 13.38 -25.15
C THR A 132 2.76 11.88 -24.86
N LEU A 133 3.87 11.15 -24.81
CA LEU A 133 3.85 9.74 -24.40
C LEU A 133 3.26 9.58 -22.99
N MET A 134 3.64 10.46 -22.07
CA MET A 134 3.15 10.38 -20.69
C MET A 134 1.71 10.86 -20.52
N SER A 135 1.20 11.75 -21.38
CA SER A 135 -0.24 12.11 -21.37
C SER A 135 -1.09 10.91 -21.78
N ILE A 136 -0.58 10.13 -22.74
CA ILE A 136 -1.16 8.87 -23.18
C ILE A 136 -1.12 7.84 -22.05
N VAL A 137 0.02 7.65 -21.37
CA VAL A 137 0.15 6.76 -20.19
C VAL A 137 -0.85 7.18 -19.10
N ALA A 138 -0.93 8.47 -18.79
CA ALA A 138 -1.86 8.99 -17.79
C ALA A 138 -3.33 8.70 -18.17
N ALA A 139 -3.68 8.72 -19.46
CA ALA A 139 -5.01 8.35 -19.93
C ALA A 139 -5.30 6.85 -19.73
N ILE A 140 -4.33 5.96 -19.98
CA ILE A 140 -4.47 4.51 -19.73
C ILE A 140 -4.73 4.22 -18.25
N TYR A 141 -4.01 4.90 -17.34
CA TYR A 141 -4.19 4.74 -15.89
C TYR A 141 -5.48 5.39 -15.35
N LYS A 142 -6.11 6.26 -16.13
CA LYS A 142 -7.42 6.86 -15.83
C LYS A 142 -8.61 6.05 -16.36
N ASP A 143 -8.40 5.06 -17.22
CA ASP A 143 -9.49 4.26 -17.78
C ASP A 143 -10.22 3.46 -16.68
N SER A 144 -11.56 3.40 -16.74
CA SER A 144 -12.41 2.81 -15.70
C SER A 144 -12.10 1.33 -15.45
N SER A 145 -11.59 0.61 -16.46
CA SER A 145 -11.25 -0.81 -16.35
C SER A 145 -10.18 -1.10 -15.31
N ILE A 146 -9.31 -0.13 -14.94
CA ILE A 146 -8.30 -0.31 -13.89
C ILE A 146 -8.90 -0.47 -12.48
N GLY A 147 -10.14 -0.05 -12.29
CA GLY A 147 -10.90 -0.19 -11.04
C GLY A 147 -10.41 0.65 -9.86
N ASN A 148 -9.54 1.63 -10.10
CA ASN A 148 -8.92 2.47 -9.09
C ASN A 148 -8.71 3.89 -9.63
N LEU A 149 -8.67 4.89 -8.73
CA LEU A 149 -8.34 6.27 -9.10
C LEU A 149 -6.83 6.49 -8.99
N ILE A 150 -6.10 6.33 -10.10
CA ILE A 150 -4.63 6.49 -10.14
C ILE A 150 -4.28 7.68 -11.04
N ASN A 151 -3.45 8.59 -10.54
CA ASN A 151 -2.98 9.76 -11.26
C ASN A 151 -1.47 9.63 -11.49
N ILE A 152 -1.06 9.54 -12.74
CA ILE A 152 0.36 9.63 -13.12
C ILE A 152 0.74 11.12 -13.14
N VAL A 153 1.76 11.49 -12.36
CA VAL A 153 2.23 12.87 -12.23
C VAL A 153 3.73 12.92 -12.47
N ILE A 154 4.17 13.70 -13.46
CA ILE A 154 5.59 13.88 -13.71
C ILE A 154 6.13 14.97 -12.79
N VAL A 155 6.99 14.58 -11.86
CA VAL A 155 7.64 15.48 -10.90
C VAL A 155 9.05 15.87 -11.35
N LYS A 156 9.68 15.05 -12.21
CA LYS A 156 11.03 15.30 -12.72
C LYS A 156 11.17 14.74 -14.14
N LEU A 157 11.72 15.54 -15.04
CA LEU A 157 12.09 15.13 -16.40
C LEU A 157 13.59 15.33 -16.58
N VAL A 158 14.31 14.23 -16.83
CA VAL A 158 15.76 14.23 -17.04
C VAL A 158 16.07 13.90 -18.49
N ILE A 159 16.74 14.82 -19.19
CA ILE A 159 17.19 14.63 -20.56
C ILE A 159 18.72 14.50 -20.51
N ILE A 160 19.22 13.32 -20.87
CA ILE A 160 20.65 13.01 -20.86
C ILE A 160 21.22 13.40 -22.22
N HIS A 161 22.11 14.39 -22.25
CA HIS A 161 22.72 14.85 -23.51
C HIS A 161 23.99 14.07 -23.86
N SER A 162 24.72 13.61 -22.86
CA SER A 162 25.94 12.81 -23.01
C SER A 162 25.78 11.45 -22.32
N GLU A 163 26.22 10.37 -22.98
CA GLU A 163 26.16 9.00 -22.42
C GLU A 163 26.92 8.87 -21.07
N GLN A 164 27.83 9.80 -20.76
CA GLN A 164 28.58 9.82 -19.50
C GLN A 164 27.78 10.36 -18.29
N GLU A 165 26.69 11.11 -18.54
CA GLU A 165 25.84 11.71 -17.49
C GLU A 165 24.77 10.72 -16.97
N GLY A 166 24.47 9.70 -17.79
CA GLY A 166 23.39 8.74 -17.56
C GLY A 166 23.84 7.38 -17.03
N PRO A 167 22.89 6.46 -16.83
CA PRO A 167 23.22 5.05 -16.60
C PRO A 167 23.86 4.45 -17.86
N VAL A 168 24.68 3.42 -17.68
CA VAL A 168 25.20 2.63 -18.80
C VAL A 168 24.05 1.80 -19.39
N ILE A 169 23.67 2.12 -20.62
CA ILE A 169 22.65 1.40 -21.40
C ILE A 169 23.35 0.37 -22.28
N SER A 170 22.84 -0.86 -22.27
CA SER A 170 23.36 -1.97 -23.07
C SER A 170 22.22 -2.64 -23.85
N PHE A 171 22.57 -3.45 -24.85
CA PHE A 171 21.61 -4.29 -25.55
C PHE A 171 20.92 -5.32 -24.62
N ASN A 172 21.46 -5.62 -23.44
CA ASN A 172 20.85 -6.56 -22.51
C ASN A 172 19.87 -5.83 -21.58
N ALA A 173 18.57 -6.09 -21.76
CA ALA A 173 17.51 -5.39 -21.02
C ALA A 173 17.67 -5.51 -19.48
N ALA A 174 18.03 -6.69 -18.97
CA ALA A 174 18.22 -6.90 -17.53
C ALA A 174 19.41 -6.09 -16.97
N THR A 175 20.50 -6.00 -17.71
CA THR A 175 21.67 -5.18 -17.33
C THR A 175 21.32 -3.69 -17.34
N THR A 176 20.62 -3.23 -18.38
CA THR A 176 20.16 -1.85 -18.50
C THR A 176 19.20 -1.47 -17.37
N LEU A 177 18.22 -2.32 -17.06
CA LEU A 177 17.29 -2.11 -15.94
C LEU A 177 18.07 -1.97 -14.62
N ARG A 178 18.95 -2.92 -14.31
CA ARG A 178 19.77 -2.87 -13.09
C ARG A 178 20.57 -1.57 -12.99
N ASN A 179 21.25 -1.17 -14.07
CA ASN A 179 22.04 0.05 -14.10
C ASN A 179 21.17 1.30 -13.89
N PHE A 180 20.01 1.35 -14.53
CA PHE A 180 19.07 2.45 -14.39
C PHE A 180 18.48 2.53 -12.98
N CYS A 181 18.11 1.41 -12.36
CA CYS A 181 17.58 1.36 -11.00
C CYS A 181 18.61 1.86 -9.96
N LEU A 182 19.89 1.50 -10.12
CA LEU A 182 20.97 2.03 -9.29
C LEU A 182 21.19 3.53 -9.51
N TRP A 183 21.17 3.98 -10.77
CA TRP A 183 21.35 5.39 -11.10
C TRP A 183 20.19 6.24 -10.62
N GLN A 184 18.93 5.85 -10.85
CA GLN A 184 17.75 6.63 -10.43
C GLN A 184 17.69 6.78 -8.91
N GLN A 185 18.13 5.77 -8.16
CA GLN A 185 18.19 5.85 -6.70
C GLN A 185 19.12 6.98 -6.24
N SER A 186 20.25 7.19 -6.94
CA SER A 186 21.16 8.32 -6.66
C SER A 186 20.55 9.70 -7.00
N GLN A 187 19.50 9.72 -7.83
CA GLN A 187 18.78 10.93 -8.23
C GLN A 187 17.54 11.21 -7.36
N ASN A 188 17.20 10.30 -6.45
CA ASN A 188 16.00 10.37 -5.61
C ASN A 188 16.33 10.87 -4.19
N VAL A 189 15.40 11.61 -3.59
CA VAL A 189 15.46 12.02 -2.19
C VAL A 189 14.60 11.05 -1.38
N LEU A 190 15.09 10.54 -0.24
CA LEU A 190 14.34 9.55 0.55
C LEU A 190 13.14 10.13 1.31
N ASP A 191 13.10 11.44 1.51
CA ASP A 191 11.98 12.13 2.13
C ASP A 191 10.86 12.31 1.11
N ASP A 192 9.80 11.53 1.27
CA ASP A 192 8.56 11.50 0.48
C ASP A 192 7.93 12.91 0.33
N ALA A 193 8.04 13.73 1.37
CA ALA A 193 7.48 15.08 1.34
C ALA A 193 8.28 16.06 0.45
N HIS A 194 9.49 15.68 0.03
CA HIS A 194 10.40 16.57 -0.70
C HIS A 194 9.94 16.75 -2.16
N PRO A 195 9.87 17.99 -2.70
CA PRO A 195 9.43 18.27 -4.08
C PRO A 195 10.19 17.59 -5.23
N SER A 196 11.33 16.97 -4.94
CA SER A 196 12.18 16.25 -5.91
C SER A 196 12.23 14.75 -5.65
N HIS A 197 11.43 14.27 -4.69
CA HIS A 197 11.13 12.86 -4.52
C HIS A 197 10.36 12.34 -5.74
N HIS A 198 10.47 11.04 -6.00
CA HIS A 198 9.63 10.33 -6.95
C HIS A 198 9.40 8.90 -6.46
N ASP A 199 8.17 8.40 -6.64
CA ASP A 199 7.78 7.03 -6.34
C ASP A 199 8.48 6.04 -7.27
N THR A 200 8.52 6.36 -8.57
CA THR A 200 9.03 5.46 -9.62
C THR A 200 9.77 6.21 -10.71
N ALA A 201 10.70 5.53 -11.36
CA ALA A 201 11.46 6.06 -12.49
C ALA A 201 11.19 5.29 -13.79
N VAL A 202 11.15 5.99 -14.91
CA VAL A 202 10.96 5.42 -16.26
C VAL A 202 12.11 5.88 -17.16
N LEU A 203 12.87 4.95 -17.73
CA LEU A 203 13.85 5.23 -18.79
C LEU A 203 13.22 4.97 -20.16
N ILE A 204 13.29 5.97 -21.03
CA ILE A 204 12.90 5.88 -22.43
C ILE A 204 14.18 5.95 -23.27
N THR A 205 14.42 4.92 -24.09
CA THR A 205 15.64 4.80 -24.90
C THR A 205 15.32 4.41 -26.33
N ARG A 206 16.20 4.80 -27.26
CA ARG A 206 16.24 4.34 -28.65
C ARG A 206 17.30 3.25 -28.88
N GLU A 207 17.86 2.69 -27.80
CA GLU A 207 18.64 1.44 -27.85
C GLU A 207 17.70 0.25 -28.03
N ASP A 208 18.05 -0.67 -28.92
CA ASP A 208 17.37 -1.96 -29.09
C ASP A 208 17.74 -2.86 -27.88
N ILE A 209 16.78 -3.05 -26.98
CA ILE A 209 16.99 -3.79 -25.73
C ILE A 209 16.43 -5.21 -25.84
N CYS A 210 17.30 -6.21 -25.72
CA CYS A 210 16.95 -7.60 -25.88
C CYS A 210 16.90 -8.34 -24.54
N GLY A 211 15.87 -9.18 -24.35
CA GLY A 211 15.80 -10.12 -23.22
C GLY A 211 16.83 -11.25 -23.33
N ALA A 212 17.21 -11.64 -24.56
CA ALA A 212 18.25 -12.63 -24.83
C ALA A 212 18.97 -12.32 -26.14
N LYS A 213 20.22 -12.81 -26.31
CA LYS A 213 21.05 -12.53 -27.50
C LYS A 213 20.42 -12.92 -28.85
N GLU A 214 19.47 -13.85 -28.85
CA GLU A 214 18.82 -14.36 -30.07
C GLU A 214 17.34 -13.96 -30.19
N LYS A 215 16.81 -13.18 -29.22
CA LYS A 215 15.41 -12.71 -29.21
C LYS A 215 15.35 -11.27 -28.72
N CYS A 216 15.22 -10.36 -29.67
CA CYS A 216 15.10 -8.91 -29.44
C CYS A 216 13.66 -8.39 -29.62
N ASP A 217 12.66 -9.22 -29.33
CA ASP A 217 11.25 -8.80 -29.38
C ASP A 217 10.83 -8.02 -28.10
N THR A 218 11.79 -7.73 -27.21
CA THR A 218 11.53 -7.11 -25.89
C THR A 218 11.47 -5.60 -26.05
N LEU A 219 10.31 -5.00 -25.77
CA LEU A 219 10.16 -3.54 -25.84
C LEU A 219 10.34 -2.84 -24.49
N GLY A 220 10.31 -3.59 -23.39
CA GLY A 220 10.39 -3.03 -22.05
C GLY A 220 10.73 -4.08 -21.01
N LEU A 221 11.13 -3.62 -19.83
CA LEU A 221 11.37 -4.47 -18.67
C LEU A 221 11.17 -3.69 -17.36
N ALA A 222 10.50 -4.33 -16.41
CA ALA A 222 10.37 -3.86 -15.04
C ALA A 222 10.30 -5.04 -14.05
N GLU A 223 10.56 -4.75 -12.78
CA GLU A 223 10.38 -5.74 -11.71
C GLU A 223 8.95 -5.71 -11.15
N LEU A 224 8.48 -6.87 -10.66
CA LEU A 224 7.12 -7.00 -10.13
C LEU A 224 6.99 -6.42 -8.71
N GLY A 225 6.08 -5.46 -8.54
CA GLY A 225 5.60 -5.01 -7.23
C GLY A 225 6.59 -4.16 -6.45
N THR A 226 7.39 -3.36 -7.16
CA THR A 226 8.48 -2.55 -6.59
C THR A 226 8.14 -1.07 -6.45
N LEU A 227 6.89 -0.64 -6.68
CA LEU A 227 6.50 0.78 -6.77
C LEU A 227 6.93 1.68 -5.59
N CYS A 228 6.87 1.19 -4.35
CA CYS A 228 7.33 1.94 -3.17
C CYS A 228 8.69 1.41 -2.64
N ASP A 229 9.48 0.72 -3.47
CA ASP A 229 10.85 0.30 -3.15
C ASP A 229 11.85 1.32 -3.73
N PRO A 230 12.55 2.10 -2.90
CA PRO A 230 13.42 3.18 -3.37
C PRO A 230 14.54 2.73 -4.32
N SER A 231 14.95 1.46 -4.24
CA SER A 231 16.06 0.91 -5.02
C SER A 231 15.61 0.17 -6.29
N ARG A 232 14.34 -0.25 -6.35
CA ARG A 232 13.82 -1.15 -7.39
C ARG A 232 12.59 -0.60 -8.11
N SER A 233 12.09 0.58 -7.74
CA SER A 233 10.96 1.25 -8.41
C SER A 233 11.40 1.93 -9.70
N CYS A 234 11.55 1.13 -10.76
CA CYS A 234 12.16 1.53 -12.02
C CYS A 234 11.63 0.65 -13.15
N SER A 235 11.56 1.23 -14.34
CA SER A 235 11.23 0.52 -15.58
C SER A 235 12.03 1.09 -16.74
N ILE A 236 12.26 0.27 -17.76
CA ILE A 236 12.89 0.70 -19.02
C ILE A 236 11.94 0.39 -20.19
N SER A 237 11.91 1.26 -21.18
CA SER A 237 11.10 1.09 -22.38
C SER A 237 11.84 1.58 -23.62
N GLU A 238 11.89 0.74 -24.63
CA GLU A 238 12.29 1.08 -25.98
C GLU A 238 11.23 1.98 -26.63
N GLU A 239 11.69 3.03 -27.29
CA GLU A 239 10.83 3.96 -27.99
C GLU A 239 10.69 3.56 -29.48
N ASN A 240 9.46 3.23 -29.89
CA ASN A 240 9.12 2.78 -31.24
C ASN A 240 8.01 3.62 -31.89
N GLY A 241 7.91 4.90 -31.52
CA GLY A 241 6.82 5.81 -31.85
C GLY A 241 5.87 6.04 -30.67
N LEU A 242 4.69 6.60 -30.95
CA LEU A 242 3.68 6.87 -29.90
C LEU A 242 3.21 5.59 -29.17
N SER A 243 3.41 4.44 -29.79
CA SER A 243 3.18 3.11 -29.21
C SER A 243 4.03 2.81 -27.98
N ALA A 244 5.15 3.48 -27.80
CA ALA A 244 5.97 3.37 -26.60
C ALA A 244 5.19 3.71 -25.32
N ALA A 245 4.15 4.54 -25.42
CA ALA A 245 3.27 4.84 -24.29
C ALA A 245 2.51 3.60 -23.76
N PHE A 246 2.15 2.66 -24.65
CA PHE A 246 1.58 1.38 -24.21
C PHE A 246 2.61 0.57 -23.42
N THR A 247 3.83 0.47 -23.95
CA THR A 247 4.93 -0.24 -23.28
C THR A 247 5.22 0.36 -21.91
N ILE A 248 5.35 1.68 -21.80
CA ILE A 248 5.55 2.37 -20.52
C ILE A 248 4.41 2.04 -19.54
N ALA A 249 3.16 2.06 -20.00
CA ALA A 249 2.03 1.73 -19.15
C ALA A 249 2.03 0.26 -18.69
N HIS A 250 2.42 -0.66 -19.57
CA HIS A 250 2.61 -2.08 -19.29
C HIS A 250 3.70 -2.30 -18.24
N GLU A 251 4.87 -1.70 -18.41
CA GLU A 251 5.98 -1.83 -17.47
C GLU A 251 5.64 -1.23 -16.10
N LEU A 252 4.99 -0.07 -16.05
CA LEU A 252 4.46 0.47 -14.80
C LEU A 252 3.44 -0.51 -14.16
N GLY A 253 2.68 -1.26 -14.96
CA GLY A 253 1.78 -2.31 -14.49
C GLY A 253 2.53 -3.41 -13.75
N HIS A 254 3.70 -3.81 -14.24
CA HIS A 254 4.59 -4.71 -13.49
C HIS A 254 5.06 -4.09 -12.18
N VAL A 255 5.46 -2.81 -12.18
CA VAL A 255 5.83 -2.10 -10.95
C VAL A 255 4.68 -2.10 -9.92
N PHE A 256 3.41 -2.08 -10.37
CA PHE A 256 2.18 -2.29 -9.58
C PHE A 256 1.88 -3.75 -9.19
N ASN A 257 2.83 -4.67 -9.36
CA ASN A 257 2.71 -6.11 -9.10
C ASN A 257 1.68 -6.84 -10.00
N VAL A 258 1.46 -6.34 -11.22
CA VAL A 258 0.54 -6.99 -12.16
C VAL A 258 1.31 -7.98 -13.03
N PRO A 259 1.02 -9.29 -12.97
CA PRO A 259 1.60 -10.25 -13.91
C PRO A 259 0.94 -10.14 -15.29
N HIS A 260 1.54 -10.76 -16.30
CA HIS A 260 0.87 -10.92 -17.60
C HIS A 260 -0.47 -11.66 -17.47
N ASP A 261 -1.42 -11.32 -18.33
CA ASP A 261 -2.78 -11.88 -18.31
C ASP A 261 -2.85 -13.38 -18.62
N ASP A 262 -1.84 -13.93 -19.28
CA ASP A 262 -1.70 -15.37 -19.59
C ASP A 262 -1.01 -16.16 -18.47
N SER A 263 -0.53 -15.48 -17.43
CA SER A 263 0.11 -16.10 -16.27
C SER A 263 -0.85 -17.05 -15.55
N PHE A 264 -0.31 -18.10 -14.93
CA PHE A 264 -1.09 -19.02 -14.10
C PHE A 264 -1.85 -18.29 -12.97
N LYS A 265 -1.31 -17.15 -12.50
CA LYS A 265 -1.94 -16.29 -11.48
C LYS A 265 -3.25 -15.66 -11.96
N CYS A 266 -3.44 -15.55 -13.28
CA CYS A 266 -4.64 -14.99 -13.91
C CYS A 266 -5.65 -16.03 -14.40
N LYS A 267 -5.35 -17.33 -14.32
CA LYS A 267 -6.26 -18.39 -14.81
C LYS A 267 -7.63 -18.38 -14.14
N GLU A 268 -7.68 -18.10 -12.83
CA GLU A 268 -8.93 -18.06 -12.06
C GLU A 268 -9.85 -16.89 -12.45
N SER A 269 -9.28 -15.82 -13.02
CA SER A 269 -10.04 -14.63 -13.45
C SER A 269 -10.78 -14.85 -14.76
N GLY A 270 -10.62 -16.02 -15.42
CA GLY A 270 -11.32 -16.36 -16.65
C GLY A 270 -10.93 -15.50 -17.86
N THR A 271 -9.80 -14.80 -17.81
CA THR A 271 -9.29 -13.97 -18.91
C THR A 271 -8.93 -14.87 -20.10
N LYS A 272 -9.88 -15.08 -21.02
CA LYS A 272 -9.68 -15.91 -22.22
C LYS A 272 -8.92 -15.22 -23.34
N HIS A 273 -8.83 -13.89 -23.29
CA HIS A 273 -8.30 -13.10 -24.39
C HIS A 273 -7.14 -12.21 -23.95
N GLN A 274 -6.04 -12.26 -24.69
CA GLN A 274 -4.77 -11.60 -24.38
C GLN A 274 -4.64 -10.29 -25.16
N TYR A 275 -5.54 -9.34 -24.91
CA TYR A 275 -5.55 -8.06 -25.60
C TYR A 275 -5.65 -6.83 -24.68
N HIS A 276 -5.46 -7.03 -23.38
CA HIS A 276 -5.44 -5.93 -22.43
C HIS A 276 -4.03 -5.36 -22.29
N VAL A 277 -3.87 -4.29 -21.51
CA VAL A 277 -2.58 -3.62 -21.29
C VAL A 277 -1.48 -4.61 -20.87
N MET A 278 -1.80 -5.62 -20.07
CA MET A 278 -0.86 -6.63 -19.57
C MET A 278 -0.78 -7.90 -20.44
N ALA A 279 -1.18 -7.82 -21.72
CA ALA A 279 -0.91 -8.88 -22.67
C ALA A 279 0.60 -8.94 -22.96
N PRO A 280 1.22 -10.14 -23.03
CA PRO A 280 2.66 -10.28 -23.25
C PRO A 280 3.10 -9.90 -24.68
N THR A 281 2.15 -9.75 -25.60
CA THR A 281 2.41 -9.38 -27.00
C THR A 281 1.38 -8.38 -27.49
N LEU A 282 1.82 -7.48 -28.36
CA LEU A 282 0.97 -6.52 -29.05
C LEU A 282 0.28 -7.19 -30.24
N ASN A 283 -1.05 -7.10 -30.31
CA ASN A 283 -1.83 -7.71 -31.38
C ASN A 283 -2.98 -6.81 -31.85
N TYR A 284 -3.76 -7.31 -32.83
CA TYR A 284 -4.90 -6.58 -33.42
C TYR A 284 -5.92 -6.09 -32.40
N HIS A 285 -6.18 -6.89 -31.38
CA HIS A 285 -7.25 -6.67 -30.44
C HIS A 285 -6.81 -5.78 -29.27
N THR A 286 -5.52 -5.44 -29.17
CA THR A 286 -4.96 -4.68 -28.05
C THR A 286 -5.59 -3.29 -27.87
N SER A 287 -6.26 -2.78 -28.91
CA SER A 287 -7.02 -1.52 -28.87
C SER A 287 -8.54 -1.77 -28.73
N PRO A 288 -9.26 -1.04 -27.85
CA PRO A 288 -8.79 0.03 -26.99
C PRO A 288 -7.96 -0.50 -25.79
N TRP A 289 -7.00 0.30 -25.35
CA TRP A 289 -6.15 -0.04 -24.21
C TRP A 289 -6.98 -0.06 -22.93
N THR A 290 -7.27 -1.26 -22.45
CA THR A 290 -8.09 -1.52 -21.27
C THR A 290 -7.38 -2.53 -20.40
N TRP A 291 -7.61 -2.47 -19.09
CA TRP A 291 -7.09 -3.41 -18.11
C TRP A 291 -8.00 -4.63 -18.02
N SER A 292 -7.41 -5.81 -17.88
CA SER A 292 -8.19 -7.04 -17.67
C SER A 292 -8.78 -7.09 -16.27
N ALA A 293 -9.78 -7.95 -16.04
CA ALA A 293 -10.26 -8.24 -14.70
C ALA A 293 -9.14 -8.79 -13.77
N CYS A 294 -8.16 -9.51 -14.32
CA CYS A 294 -6.99 -9.95 -13.56
C CYS A 294 -6.11 -8.77 -13.14
N SER A 295 -5.81 -7.88 -14.08
CA SER A 295 -5.02 -6.67 -13.84
C SER A 295 -5.67 -5.78 -12.78
N GLN A 296 -6.97 -5.50 -12.94
CA GLN A 296 -7.77 -4.74 -11.96
C GLN A 296 -7.69 -5.34 -10.55
N LYS A 297 -7.81 -6.68 -10.45
CA LYS A 297 -7.72 -7.40 -9.17
C LYS A 297 -6.35 -7.21 -8.53
N HIS A 298 -5.27 -7.43 -9.27
CA HIS A 298 -3.91 -7.29 -8.75
C HIS A 298 -3.58 -5.86 -8.30
N ILE A 299 -3.95 -4.85 -9.09
CA ILE A 299 -3.78 -3.43 -8.71
C ILE A 299 -4.56 -3.11 -7.44
N THR A 300 -5.83 -3.55 -7.38
CA THR A 300 -6.69 -3.35 -6.22
C THR A 300 -6.10 -3.99 -4.96
N GLU A 301 -5.65 -5.24 -5.05
CA GLU A 301 -5.04 -5.96 -3.94
C GLU A 301 -3.72 -5.31 -3.49
N PHE A 302 -2.87 -4.86 -4.43
CA PHE A 302 -1.63 -4.12 -4.13
C PHE A 302 -1.91 -2.85 -3.31
N LEU A 303 -2.90 -2.05 -3.74
CA LEU A 303 -3.27 -0.80 -3.06
C LEU A 303 -3.95 -1.04 -1.69
N ASP A 304 -4.79 -2.08 -1.57
CA ASP A 304 -5.54 -2.36 -0.35
C ASP A 304 -4.71 -3.04 0.74
N THR A 305 -3.66 -3.78 0.37
CA THR A 305 -2.77 -4.45 1.33
C THR A 305 -1.70 -3.52 1.90
N GLY A 306 -1.58 -2.30 1.38
CA GLY A 306 -0.63 -1.28 1.85
C GLY A 306 0.72 -1.34 1.16
N HIS A 307 0.82 -1.97 -0.01
CA HIS A 307 2.05 -1.93 -0.82
C HIS A 307 2.20 -0.61 -1.60
N GLY A 308 1.12 0.16 -1.79
CA GLY A 308 1.13 1.50 -2.38
C GLY A 308 0.93 2.62 -1.35
N GLU A 309 1.66 2.59 -0.24
CA GLU A 309 1.55 3.64 0.81
C GLU A 309 2.18 4.97 0.40
N CYS A 310 3.26 4.96 -0.39
CA CYS A 310 3.89 6.17 -0.96
C CYS A 310 2.95 6.95 -1.90
N LEU A 311 1.93 6.31 -2.47
CA LEU A 311 1.04 6.96 -3.44
C LEU A 311 -0.09 7.79 -2.81
N LEU A 312 -0.09 8.00 -1.49
CA LEU A 312 -1.22 8.54 -0.74
C LEU A 312 -1.23 10.06 -0.71
N ASP A 313 -0.07 10.67 -0.72
CA ASP A 313 0.09 12.11 -0.72
C ASP A 313 -0.01 12.66 -2.14
N LYS A 314 -0.26 13.96 -2.20
CA LYS A 314 -0.32 14.69 -3.46
C LYS A 314 1.03 15.38 -3.62
N PRO A 315 1.61 15.40 -4.84
CA PRO A 315 2.91 16.02 -5.07
C PRO A 315 2.93 17.48 -4.63
N ASN A 316 3.92 17.85 -3.81
CA ASN A 316 4.04 19.17 -3.20
C ASN A 316 4.87 20.15 -4.04
N GLY A 317 5.49 19.66 -5.13
CA GLY A 317 6.44 20.38 -5.98
C GLY A 317 5.86 20.95 -7.28
N ARG A 318 6.75 21.53 -8.11
CA ARG A 318 6.42 21.87 -9.50
C ARG A 318 6.29 20.58 -10.31
N THR A 319 5.14 20.40 -10.93
CA THR A 319 4.86 19.26 -11.81
C THR A 319 4.94 19.69 -13.27
N TYR A 320 5.17 18.73 -14.18
CA TYR A 320 5.01 18.98 -15.60
C TYR A 320 3.54 18.78 -15.99
N ASP A 321 2.94 19.81 -16.59
CA ASP A 321 1.57 19.74 -17.08
C ASP A 321 1.51 18.89 -18.35
N LEU A 322 0.69 17.83 -18.29
CA LEU A 322 0.38 17.00 -19.44
C LEU A 322 -0.66 17.72 -20.30
N SER A 323 -0.34 17.95 -21.57
CA SER A 323 -1.22 18.65 -22.50
C SER A 323 -2.59 17.95 -22.59
N PRO A 324 -3.71 18.70 -22.51
CA PRO A 324 -5.05 18.13 -22.71
C PRO A 324 -5.34 17.84 -24.19
N GLN A 325 -4.47 18.28 -25.11
CA GLN A 325 -4.63 18.03 -26.53
C GLN A 325 -4.45 16.55 -26.86
N LEU A 326 -5.33 16.02 -27.70
CA LEU A 326 -5.23 14.64 -28.16
C LEU A 326 -3.96 14.47 -29.03
N PRO A 327 -3.15 13.41 -28.83
CA PRO A 327 -1.86 13.27 -29.50
C PRO A 327 -1.93 13.31 -31.03
N GLY A 328 -2.97 12.74 -31.63
CA GLY A 328 -3.19 12.73 -33.08
C GLY A 328 -3.53 14.09 -33.69
N SER A 329 -3.85 15.10 -32.87
CA SER A 329 -3.97 16.50 -33.32
C SER A 329 -2.60 17.18 -33.48
N VAL A 330 -1.57 16.68 -32.79
CA VAL A 330 -0.18 17.16 -32.85
C VAL A 330 0.62 16.32 -33.84
N TYR A 331 0.43 15.01 -33.81
CA TYR A 331 1.12 14.03 -34.64
C TYR A 331 0.13 13.44 -35.63
N ASP A 332 0.06 13.97 -36.85
CA ASP A 332 -0.79 13.39 -37.89
C ASP A 332 -0.36 11.95 -38.26
N GLY A 333 -1.17 11.26 -39.06
CA GLY A 333 -0.90 9.86 -39.40
C GLY A 333 0.44 9.64 -40.11
N ASN A 334 0.90 10.60 -40.92
CA ASN A 334 2.20 10.47 -41.59
C ASN A 334 3.33 10.66 -40.57
N LYS A 335 3.20 11.63 -39.67
CA LYS A 335 4.18 11.83 -38.61
C LYS A 335 4.27 10.62 -37.68
N GLN A 336 3.15 9.97 -37.38
CA GLN A 336 3.13 8.70 -36.64
C GLN A 336 3.89 7.58 -37.40
N CYS A 337 3.74 7.50 -38.72
CA CYS A 337 4.52 6.57 -39.54
C CYS A 337 6.02 6.86 -39.52
N GLU A 338 6.41 8.14 -39.62
CA GLU A 338 7.81 8.55 -39.54
C GLU A 338 8.45 8.20 -38.20
N LEU A 339 7.73 8.37 -37.10
CA LEU A 339 8.19 8.05 -35.75
C LEU A 339 8.44 6.55 -35.54
N MET A 340 7.67 5.72 -36.24
CA MET A 340 7.70 4.26 -36.11
C MET A 340 8.66 3.58 -37.10
N PHE A 341 8.69 4.03 -38.35
CA PHE A 341 9.43 3.36 -39.44
C PHE A 341 10.51 4.25 -40.09
N GLY A 342 10.67 5.47 -39.61
CA GLY A 342 11.69 6.41 -40.06
C GLY A 342 11.20 7.41 -41.13
N PRO A 343 12.02 8.43 -41.44
CA PRO A 343 11.65 9.53 -42.32
C PRO A 343 11.16 9.07 -43.70
N GLY A 344 10.12 9.72 -44.23
CA GLY A 344 9.52 9.40 -45.53
C GLY A 344 8.46 8.29 -45.50
N SER A 345 8.25 7.63 -44.37
CA SER A 345 7.15 6.67 -44.18
C SER A 345 5.80 7.41 -44.10
N GLN A 346 4.82 6.97 -44.89
CA GLN A 346 3.49 7.61 -44.97
C GLN A 346 2.38 6.63 -44.66
N VAL A 347 1.18 7.14 -44.34
CA VAL A 347 -0.01 6.31 -44.13
C VAL A 347 -0.35 5.56 -45.41
N CYS A 348 -0.54 4.25 -45.29
CA CYS A 348 -0.93 3.37 -46.37
C CYS A 348 -2.31 3.80 -46.95
N PRO A 349 -2.40 4.18 -48.24
CA PRO A 349 -3.61 4.80 -48.80
C PRO A 349 -4.89 3.97 -48.70
N TYR A 350 -4.78 2.64 -48.83
CA TYR A 350 -5.90 1.71 -48.90
C TYR A 350 -6.31 1.11 -47.54
N LEU A 351 -5.57 1.40 -46.47
CA LEU A 351 -5.75 0.82 -45.13
C LEU A 351 -5.93 1.88 -44.04
N LYS A 352 -6.61 2.98 -44.36
CA LYS A 352 -6.88 4.09 -43.42
C LYS A 352 -7.99 3.73 -42.42
N GLN A 353 -7.64 3.04 -41.33
CA GLN A 353 -8.57 2.70 -40.25
C GLN A 353 -7.99 3.08 -38.89
N CYS A 354 -8.76 3.78 -38.04
CA CYS A 354 -8.31 4.22 -36.71
C CYS A 354 -7.79 3.08 -35.81
N ARG A 355 -8.28 1.85 -36.01
CA ARG A 355 -7.86 0.67 -35.24
C ARG A 355 -6.42 0.24 -35.50
N ARG A 356 -5.84 0.61 -36.64
CA ARG A 356 -4.49 0.16 -37.00
C ARG A 356 -3.80 1.11 -37.97
N LEU A 357 -2.65 1.60 -37.54
CA LEU A 357 -1.73 2.34 -38.38
C LEU A 357 -0.97 1.38 -39.30
N TRP A 358 -1.16 1.57 -40.60
CA TRP A 358 -0.39 0.92 -41.66
C TRP A 358 0.44 1.97 -42.36
N CYS A 359 1.73 1.70 -42.51
CA CYS A 359 2.69 2.64 -43.09
C CYS A 359 3.36 2.03 -44.31
N THR A 360 3.71 2.87 -45.27
CA THR A 360 4.54 2.48 -46.41
C THR A 360 5.99 2.27 -45.98
N SER A 361 6.75 1.46 -46.72
CA SER A 361 8.21 1.44 -46.57
C SER A 361 8.80 2.82 -46.93
N ALA A 362 9.94 3.17 -46.34
CA ALA A 362 10.73 4.36 -46.71
C ALA A 362 11.15 4.36 -48.20
N GLU A 363 11.17 3.17 -48.84
CA GLU A 363 11.49 2.97 -50.25
C GLU A 363 10.26 3.11 -51.19
N GLY A 364 9.12 3.56 -50.67
CA GLY A 364 7.91 3.87 -51.43
C GLY A 364 6.79 2.83 -51.37
N VAL A 365 5.61 3.23 -51.88
CA VAL A 365 4.33 2.46 -51.81
C VAL A 365 4.42 1.08 -52.49
N HIS A 366 5.27 0.95 -53.52
CA HIS A 366 5.40 -0.27 -54.32
C HIS A 366 6.01 -1.46 -53.57
N LYS A 367 6.66 -1.23 -52.42
CA LYS A 367 7.23 -2.31 -51.57
C LYS A 367 6.29 -2.79 -50.46
N GLY A 368 5.01 -2.39 -50.50
CA GLY A 368 3.97 -2.84 -49.57
C GLY A 368 3.86 -2.03 -48.29
N CYS A 369 2.85 -2.35 -47.47
CA CYS A 369 2.57 -1.68 -46.20
C CYS A 369 2.94 -2.56 -45.00
N ARG A 370 3.47 -1.94 -43.95
CA ARG A 370 3.90 -2.57 -42.69
C ARG A 370 3.15 -1.95 -41.51
N THR A 371 3.10 -2.65 -40.38
CA THR A 371 2.39 -2.21 -39.17
C THR A 371 3.02 -2.84 -37.92
N GLN A 372 2.97 -2.14 -36.80
CA GLN A 372 3.26 -2.69 -35.46
C GLN A 372 1.97 -2.98 -34.67
N HIS A 373 0.84 -3.12 -35.38
CA HIS A 373 -0.49 -3.42 -34.81
C HIS A 373 -1.07 -2.36 -33.85
N MET A 374 -0.51 -1.16 -33.87
CA MET A 374 -0.93 -0.04 -33.04
C MET A 374 -2.03 0.78 -33.69
N PRO A 375 -3.02 1.30 -32.94
CA PRO A 375 -4.05 2.19 -33.48
C PRO A 375 -3.45 3.54 -33.88
N LEU A 376 -4.16 4.29 -34.73
CA LEU A 376 -3.85 5.71 -34.89
C LEU A 376 -4.15 6.42 -33.58
N ALA A 377 -3.30 7.37 -33.21
CA ALA A 377 -3.47 8.12 -31.99
C ALA A 377 -4.81 8.87 -31.97
N ASP A 378 -5.41 8.97 -30.80
CA ASP A 378 -6.65 9.74 -30.61
C ASP A 378 -6.44 11.18 -31.07
N GLY A 379 -7.42 11.77 -31.76
CA GLY A 379 -7.34 13.08 -32.41
C GLY A 379 -6.89 13.06 -33.87
N THR A 380 -6.38 11.93 -34.38
CA THR A 380 -5.92 11.86 -35.78
C THR A 380 -7.10 11.98 -36.74
N SER A 381 -6.97 12.83 -37.76
CA SER A 381 -8.02 12.98 -38.79
C SER A 381 -8.26 11.67 -39.55
N CYS A 382 -9.52 11.22 -39.59
CA CYS A 382 -9.93 10.01 -40.31
C CYS A 382 -10.98 10.28 -41.40
N GLY A 383 -11.44 11.52 -41.53
CA GLY A 383 -12.37 11.98 -42.55
C GLY A 383 -12.81 13.42 -42.31
N PRO A 384 -13.60 14.02 -43.22
CA PRO A 384 -14.07 15.40 -43.06
C PRO A 384 -14.87 15.57 -41.75
N GLY A 385 -14.41 16.43 -40.86
CA GLY A 385 -15.04 16.68 -39.55
C GLY A 385 -14.96 15.52 -38.55
N MET A 386 -14.18 14.48 -38.85
CA MET A 386 -14.06 13.26 -38.03
C MET A 386 -12.63 13.04 -37.57
N HIS A 387 -12.48 12.37 -36.43
CA HIS A 387 -11.18 12.02 -35.85
C HIS A 387 -11.20 10.64 -35.21
N CYS A 388 -10.02 10.06 -35.03
CA CYS A 388 -9.86 8.80 -34.31
C CYS A 388 -10.04 9.02 -32.81
N HIS A 389 -10.83 8.16 -32.17
CA HIS A 389 -10.98 8.11 -30.72
C HIS A 389 -11.18 6.64 -30.30
N ARG A 390 -10.33 6.14 -29.40
CA ARG A 390 -10.32 4.74 -28.94
C ARG A 390 -10.34 3.74 -30.11
N GLY A 391 -9.62 4.06 -31.19
CA GLY A 391 -9.55 3.24 -32.40
C GLY A 391 -10.77 3.30 -33.33
N LEU A 392 -11.75 4.17 -33.08
CA LEU A 392 -12.92 4.38 -33.95
C LEU A 392 -12.87 5.76 -34.61
N CYS A 393 -13.39 5.88 -35.84
CA CYS A 393 -13.55 7.18 -36.50
C CYS A 393 -14.89 7.78 -36.06
N VAL A 394 -14.84 8.87 -35.30
CA VAL A 394 -16.01 9.52 -34.68
C VAL A 394 -16.10 10.98 -35.11
N THR A 395 -17.31 11.55 -35.04
CA THR A 395 -17.50 12.99 -35.26
C THR A 395 -16.80 13.78 -34.16
N ARG A 396 -16.28 14.97 -34.49
CA ARG A 396 -15.68 15.87 -33.48
C ARG A 396 -16.66 16.29 -32.39
N ASP A 397 -17.96 16.30 -32.68
CA ASP A 397 -19.02 16.63 -31.73
C ASP A 397 -19.33 15.50 -30.73
N MET A 398 -18.83 14.28 -30.99
CA MET A 398 -18.93 13.13 -30.07
C MET A 398 -17.91 13.19 -28.92
N GLU A 399 -17.28 14.34 -28.68
CA GLU A 399 -16.57 14.65 -27.43
C GLU A 399 -17.57 14.73 -26.28
N THR A 400 -17.98 13.57 -25.80
CA THR A 400 -18.84 13.45 -24.63
C THR A 400 -18.10 14.00 -23.41
N ARG A 401 -18.74 14.90 -22.67
CA ARG A 401 -18.23 15.46 -21.41
C ARG A 401 -17.75 14.33 -20.48
N PRO A 402 -16.71 14.57 -19.66
CA PRO A 402 -16.33 13.64 -18.60
C PRO A 402 -17.55 13.27 -17.75
N VAL A 403 -17.77 11.97 -17.55
CA VAL A 403 -18.80 11.45 -16.66
C VAL A 403 -18.08 10.83 -15.49
N ASP A 404 -18.17 11.45 -14.31
CA ASP A 404 -17.64 10.89 -13.08
C ASP A 404 -18.45 9.65 -12.68
N GLY A 405 -17.76 8.63 -12.16
CA GLY A 405 -18.42 7.42 -11.72
C GLY A 405 -19.08 7.57 -10.36
N GLU A 406 -20.17 6.82 -10.17
CA GLU A 406 -20.83 6.69 -8.88
C GLU A 406 -20.98 5.23 -8.47
N TRP A 407 -20.97 5.02 -7.15
CA TRP A 407 -21.05 3.68 -6.57
C TRP A 407 -22.40 3.03 -6.83
N GLY A 408 -22.37 1.84 -7.41
CA GLY A 408 -23.50 0.93 -7.41
C GLY A 408 -23.91 0.45 -6.01
N PRO A 409 -25.02 -0.31 -5.92
CA PRO A 409 -25.47 -0.90 -4.67
C PRO A 409 -24.45 -1.92 -4.15
N TRP A 410 -24.53 -2.19 -2.84
CA TRP A 410 -23.77 -3.29 -2.24
C TRP A 410 -24.26 -4.63 -2.78
N GLY A 411 -23.33 -5.47 -3.19
CA GLY A 411 -23.62 -6.86 -3.54
C GLY A 411 -24.03 -7.70 -2.32
N PRO A 412 -24.44 -8.96 -2.54
CA PRO A 412 -24.70 -9.88 -1.45
C PRO A 412 -23.42 -10.14 -0.64
N TYR A 413 -23.59 -10.49 0.64
CA TYR A 413 -22.46 -10.96 1.45
C TYR A 413 -21.99 -12.34 0.98
N SER A 414 -20.68 -12.56 1.02
CA SER A 414 -20.06 -13.87 0.86
C SER A 414 -20.53 -14.84 1.95
N SER A 415 -20.29 -16.13 1.72
CA SER A 415 -20.35 -17.12 2.80
C SER A 415 -19.36 -16.77 3.91
N CYS A 416 -19.63 -17.25 5.12
CA CYS A 416 -18.74 -17.05 6.25
C CYS A 416 -17.44 -17.84 6.04
N SER A 417 -16.30 -17.19 6.23
CA SER A 417 -14.97 -17.81 6.04
C SER A 417 -14.67 -18.97 7.02
N ARG A 418 -15.37 -19.02 8.16
CA ARG A 418 -15.18 -20.02 9.22
C ARG A 418 -16.53 -20.49 9.74
N THR A 419 -16.59 -21.72 10.25
CA THR A 419 -17.80 -22.31 10.84
C THR A 419 -17.88 -22.15 12.36
N CYS A 420 -16.78 -21.77 13.03
CA CYS A 420 -16.72 -21.48 14.46
C CYS A 420 -15.46 -20.64 14.77
N GLY A 421 -15.44 -20.06 15.97
CA GLY A 421 -14.33 -19.32 16.56
C GLY A 421 -14.08 -17.98 15.89
N GLY A 422 -15.14 -17.39 15.32
CA GLY A 422 -15.11 -16.16 14.54
C GLY A 422 -14.71 -16.37 13.09
N GLY A 423 -15.55 -15.93 12.17
CA GLY A 423 -15.28 -15.83 10.73
C GLY A 423 -15.71 -14.47 10.19
N ILE A 424 -15.43 -14.24 8.91
CA ILE A 424 -15.76 -13.01 8.21
C ILE A 424 -16.61 -13.33 6.99
N ARG A 425 -17.62 -12.50 6.76
CA ARG A 425 -18.30 -12.36 5.47
C ARG A 425 -18.01 -10.97 4.90
N SER A 426 -17.78 -10.90 3.59
CA SER A 426 -17.47 -9.66 2.89
C SER A 426 -18.53 -9.33 1.85
N THR A 427 -18.70 -8.06 1.53
CA THR A 427 -19.48 -7.59 0.39
C THR A 427 -18.70 -6.48 -0.32
N ALA A 428 -18.89 -6.36 -1.63
CA ALA A 428 -18.29 -5.34 -2.46
C ALA A 428 -19.36 -4.60 -3.26
N ARG A 429 -19.01 -3.42 -3.78
CA ARG A 429 -19.81 -2.67 -4.76
C ARG A 429 -18.92 -2.18 -5.88
N LEU A 430 -19.51 -1.98 -7.05
CA LEU A 430 -18.81 -1.55 -8.27
C LEU A 430 -19.02 -0.05 -8.50
N CYS A 431 -18.13 0.56 -9.27
CA CYS A 431 -18.24 1.95 -9.70
C CYS A 431 -18.91 2.00 -11.08
N ASP A 432 -20.23 1.80 -11.11
CA ASP A 432 -20.98 1.48 -12.32
C ASP A 432 -22.34 2.21 -12.43
N ARG A 433 -22.66 3.18 -11.56
CA ARG A 433 -23.97 3.87 -11.55
C ARG A 433 -23.93 5.40 -11.51
N PRO A 434 -23.31 6.10 -12.48
CA PRO A 434 -22.83 5.57 -13.76
C PRO A 434 -21.37 5.08 -13.69
N GLU A 435 -20.94 4.37 -14.73
CA GLU A 435 -19.52 4.06 -14.93
C GLU A 435 -18.75 5.31 -15.40
N PRO A 436 -17.51 5.55 -14.92
CA PRO A 436 -16.69 6.64 -15.41
C PRO A 436 -16.46 6.58 -16.92
N ARG A 437 -16.62 7.72 -17.62
CA ARG A 437 -16.37 7.82 -19.07
C ARG A 437 -15.67 9.12 -19.43
N ASN A 438 -14.94 9.10 -20.56
CA ASN A 438 -14.31 10.27 -21.18
C ASN A 438 -13.39 11.05 -20.21
N GLY A 439 -12.56 10.32 -19.47
CA GLY A 439 -11.67 10.92 -18.47
C GLY A 439 -12.36 11.38 -17.18
N GLY A 440 -13.62 11.00 -16.96
CA GLY A 440 -14.30 11.19 -15.68
C GLY A 440 -13.65 10.39 -14.55
N ARG A 441 -13.85 10.83 -13.31
CA ARG A 441 -13.18 10.31 -12.12
C ARG A 441 -13.77 8.98 -11.68
N TYR A 442 -12.90 8.04 -11.33
CA TYR A 442 -13.30 6.81 -10.64
C TYR A 442 -13.84 7.11 -9.24
N CYS A 443 -14.74 6.25 -8.75
CA CYS A 443 -15.44 6.44 -7.48
C CYS A 443 -14.48 6.50 -6.28
N VAL A 444 -14.76 7.40 -5.33
CA VAL A 444 -14.02 7.54 -4.06
C VAL A 444 -14.89 7.03 -2.90
N GLY A 445 -14.31 6.33 -1.94
CA GLY A 445 -15.02 5.79 -0.75
C GLY A 445 -15.01 4.26 -0.65
N ARG A 446 -15.82 3.69 0.24
CA ARG A 446 -15.74 2.24 0.61
C ARG A 446 -16.11 1.38 -0.58
N ARG A 447 -15.21 0.52 -1.04
CA ARG A 447 -15.52 -0.50 -2.06
C ARG A 447 -15.88 -1.86 -1.46
N MET A 448 -15.40 -2.14 -0.24
CA MET A 448 -15.70 -3.37 0.49
C MET A 448 -16.20 -3.10 1.91
N LYS A 449 -17.02 -4.01 2.43
CA LYS A 449 -17.46 -4.07 3.82
C LYS A 449 -17.31 -5.49 4.36
N PHE A 450 -17.07 -5.60 5.66
CA PHE A 450 -16.86 -6.86 6.36
C PHE A 450 -17.79 -6.94 7.57
N ARG A 451 -18.26 -8.14 7.89
CA ARG A 451 -19.01 -8.43 9.11
C ARG A 451 -18.50 -9.73 9.71
N SER A 452 -18.42 -9.78 11.04
CA SER A 452 -18.19 -11.03 11.76
C SER A 452 -19.37 -11.99 11.61
N CYS A 453 -19.09 -13.28 11.66
CA CYS A 453 -20.04 -14.38 11.64
C CYS A 453 -19.48 -15.57 12.41
N ASN A 454 -20.33 -16.52 12.81
CA ASN A 454 -19.94 -17.77 13.49
C ASN A 454 -18.96 -17.55 14.65
N THR A 455 -19.31 -16.63 15.55
CA THR A 455 -18.48 -16.16 16.67
C THR A 455 -18.37 -17.15 17.82
N ASP A 456 -19.24 -18.16 17.86
CA ASP A 456 -19.20 -19.19 18.90
C ASP A 456 -17.88 -19.96 18.91
N SER A 457 -17.35 -20.23 20.10
CA SER A 457 -16.08 -20.94 20.26
C SER A 457 -16.08 -22.29 19.54
N CYS A 458 -14.95 -22.64 18.93
CA CYS A 458 -14.81 -23.96 18.32
C CYS A 458 -14.81 -25.08 19.37
N PRO A 459 -15.32 -26.28 19.03
CA PRO A 459 -15.23 -27.46 19.88
C PRO A 459 -13.80 -27.74 20.37
N LYS A 460 -13.67 -28.17 21.64
CA LYS A 460 -12.38 -28.52 22.24
C LYS A 460 -11.68 -29.60 21.40
N GLY A 461 -10.37 -29.45 21.19
CA GLY A 461 -9.56 -30.37 20.40
C GLY A 461 -9.56 -30.12 18.88
N LYS A 462 -10.30 -29.13 18.38
CA LYS A 462 -10.08 -28.66 17.00
C LYS A 462 -8.68 -28.05 16.87
N ARG A 463 -8.01 -28.37 15.74
CA ARG A 463 -6.72 -27.77 15.37
C ARG A 463 -6.85 -26.26 15.19
N ASP A 464 -5.77 -25.55 15.44
CA ASP A 464 -5.70 -24.11 15.16
C ASP A 464 -5.99 -23.83 13.69
N PHE A 465 -6.69 -22.73 13.41
CA PHE A 465 -7.13 -22.44 12.05
C PHE A 465 -5.95 -22.06 11.14
N ARG A 466 -4.89 -21.45 11.68
CA ARG A 466 -3.65 -21.20 10.93
C ARG A 466 -2.84 -22.49 10.74
N GLU A 467 -2.81 -23.35 11.75
CA GLU A 467 -2.20 -24.69 11.63
C GLU A 467 -2.83 -25.49 10.49
N LYS A 468 -4.16 -25.49 10.36
CA LYS A 468 -4.85 -26.14 9.24
C LYS A 468 -4.34 -25.64 7.89
N GLN A 469 -4.19 -24.32 7.74
CA GLN A 469 -3.71 -23.71 6.50
C GLN A 469 -2.25 -24.06 6.17
N CYS A 470 -1.38 -24.22 7.17
CA CYS A 470 -0.03 -24.75 6.95
C CYS A 470 -0.08 -26.22 6.53
N SER A 471 -0.93 -27.04 7.17
CA SER A 471 -1.02 -28.48 6.88
C SER A 471 -1.55 -28.80 5.48
N ASP A 472 -2.23 -27.86 4.80
CA ASP A 472 -2.61 -27.99 3.38
C ASP A 472 -1.38 -28.12 2.44
N PHE A 473 -0.18 -27.85 2.97
CA PHE A 473 1.10 -27.98 2.28
C PHE A 473 1.97 -29.14 2.79
N ASP A 474 1.49 -29.94 3.75
CA ASP A 474 2.24 -31.11 4.22
C ASP A 474 2.60 -32.03 3.03
N GLY A 475 3.83 -32.55 3.03
CA GLY A 475 4.41 -33.33 1.93
C GLY A 475 4.91 -32.51 0.73
N LYS A 476 4.77 -31.18 0.74
CA LYS A 476 5.31 -30.30 -0.32
C LYS A 476 6.61 -29.64 0.17
N HIS A 477 7.74 -30.04 -0.40
CA HIS A 477 9.06 -29.47 -0.09
C HIS A 477 9.46 -28.30 -1.01
N PHE A 478 8.72 -28.05 -2.10
CA PHE A 478 8.93 -26.95 -3.06
C PHE A 478 10.35 -26.88 -3.65
N ASP A 479 11.01 -28.03 -3.82
CA ASP A 479 12.40 -28.11 -4.31
C ASP A 479 13.41 -27.29 -3.50
N ILE A 480 13.10 -27.00 -2.24
CA ILE A 480 14.01 -26.29 -1.33
C ILE A 480 15.08 -27.28 -0.85
N SER A 481 16.34 -27.01 -1.22
CA SER A 481 17.49 -27.81 -0.81
C SER A 481 17.58 -27.97 0.73
N GLY A 482 17.70 -29.21 1.19
CA GLY A 482 17.85 -29.55 2.62
C GLY A 482 16.56 -29.82 3.37
N LEU A 483 15.40 -29.76 2.72
CA LEU A 483 14.13 -30.18 3.33
C LEU A 483 13.84 -31.68 3.10
N PRO A 484 13.28 -32.40 4.09
CA PRO A 484 12.87 -33.79 3.90
C PRO A 484 11.72 -33.86 2.89
N PRO A 485 11.56 -34.95 2.12
CA PRO A 485 10.47 -35.08 1.15
C PRO A 485 9.08 -35.03 1.81
N ASN A 486 8.95 -35.54 3.03
CA ASN A 486 7.72 -35.50 3.83
C ASN A 486 7.75 -34.34 4.84
N VAL A 487 7.84 -33.10 4.34
CA VAL A 487 7.82 -31.91 5.20
C VAL A 487 6.47 -31.81 5.93
N ARG A 488 6.54 -31.57 7.24
CA ARG A 488 5.38 -31.15 8.04
C ARG A 488 5.50 -29.68 8.40
N TRP A 489 4.47 -28.90 8.06
CA TRP A 489 4.43 -27.46 8.23
C TRP A 489 3.62 -27.04 9.45
N LEU A 490 4.20 -26.19 10.29
CA LEU A 490 3.57 -25.66 11.50
C LEU A 490 3.52 -24.13 11.46
N PRO A 491 2.52 -23.47 12.07
CA PRO A 491 2.41 -22.02 12.01
C PRO A 491 3.57 -21.33 12.73
N LYS A 492 4.07 -20.24 12.15
CA LYS A 492 5.10 -19.37 12.73
C LYS A 492 4.49 -18.02 13.11
N TYR A 493 4.50 -17.73 14.42
CA TYR A 493 4.00 -16.46 14.96
C TYR A 493 5.12 -15.55 15.47
N SER A 494 6.16 -16.11 16.09
CA SER A 494 7.28 -15.35 16.66
C SER A 494 8.24 -14.84 15.57
N GLY A 495 8.78 -13.63 15.75
CA GLY A 495 9.75 -13.03 14.81
C GLY A 495 9.15 -12.52 13.50
N ILE A 496 7.81 -12.48 13.38
CA ILE A 496 7.11 -11.90 12.23
C ILE A 496 6.68 -10.47 12.55
N ALA A 497 7.04 -9.53 11.66
CA ALA A 497 6.64 -8.12 11.79
C ALA A 497 5.12 -7.98 11.84
N VAL A 498 4.61 -6.99 12.57
CA VAL A 498 3.16 -6.78 12.76
C VAL A 498 2.42 -6.68 11.42
N LYS A 499 3.00 -5.99 10.44
CA LYS A 499 2.46 -5.83 9.08
C LYS A 499 2.31 -7.16 8.31
N ASP A 500 3.13 -8.15 8.64
CA ASP A 500 3.23 -9.43 7.94
C ASP A 500 2.50 -10.57 8.67
N ARG A 501 1.89 -10.31 9.85
CA ARG A 501 1.21 -11.30 10.69
C ARG A 501 0.05 -12.03 10.02
N CYS A 502 -0.50 -11.47 8.95
CA CYS A 502 -1.61 -12.06 8.20
C CYS A 502 -1.19 -12.67 6.86
N LYS A 503 0.12 -12.79 6.61
CA LYS A 503 0.68 -13.72 5.63
C LYS A 503 0.80 -15.11 6.27
N LEU A 504 0.83 -16.16 5.44
CA LEU A 504 0.94 -17.52 5.94
C LEU A 504 2.42 -17.93 6.06
N TYR A 505 3.03 -17.60 7.20
CA TYR A 505 4.35 -18.12 7.55
C TYR A 505 4.24 -19.47 8.26
N CYS A 506 4.95 -20.45 7.70
CA CYS A 506 5.03 -21.80 8.26
C CYS A 506 6.49 -22.19 8.47
N ARG A 507 6.76 -22.87 9.58
CA ARG A 507 8.05 -23.47 9.89
C ARG A 507 8.01 -24.98 9.69
N VAL A 508 9.16 -25.58 9.45
CA VAL A 508 9.27 -27.03 9.37
C VAL A 508 9.24 -27.63 10.77
N ALA A 509 8.50 -28.72 10.96
CA ALA A 509 8.45 -29.43 12.23
C ALA A 509 9.86 -29.89 12.63
N GLY A 510 10.27 -29.61 13.87
CA GLY A 510 11.59 -29.95 14.39
C GLY A 510 12.71 -28.97 14.03
N THR A 511 12.46 -27.93 13.23
CA THR A 511 13.47 -26.91 12.89
C THR A 511 13.00 -25.49 13.22
N THR A 512 13.94 -24.54 13.13
CA THR A 512 13.70 -23.10 13.28
C THR A 512 13.45 -22.39 11.94
N SER A 513 13.77 -23.04 10.82
CA SER A 513 13.59 -22.51 9.46
C SER A 513 12.11 -22.31 9.14
N PHE A 514 11.78 -21.14 8.58
CA PHE A 514 10.42 -20.77 8.24
C PHE A 514 10.34 -20.06 6.88
N TYR A 515 9.18 -20.19 6.23
CA TYR A 515 8.94 -19.74 4.86
C TYR A 515 7.52 -19.15 4.76
N GLN A 516 7.34 -18.20 3.83
CA GLN A 516 6.02 -17.67 3.47
C GLN A 516 5.39 -18.61 2.43
N LEU A 517 4.35 -19.35 2.81
CA LEU A 517 3.68 -20.31 1.91
C LEU A 517 2.51 -19.69 1.14
N LYS A 518 1.90 -18.61 1.67
CA LYS A 518 0.88 -17.81 0.98
C LYS A 518 0.97 -16.34 1.39
N ASP A 519 0.56 -15.46 0.48
CA ASP A 519 0.54 -14.00 0.71
C ASP A 519 -0.55 -13.56 1.70
N ARG A 520 -1.59 -14.37 1.91
CA ARG A 520 -2.61 -14.12 2.93
C ARG A 520 -3.12 -15.41 3.56
N VAL A 521 -3.35 -15.36 4.87
CA VAL A 521 -4.20 -16.33 5.57
C VAL A 521 -5.66 -16.08 5.25
N ALA A 522 -6.51 -17.09 5.42
CA ALA A 522 -7.95 -16.97 5.25
C ALA A 522 -8.55 -15.97 6.26
N ASP A 523 -9.56 -15.21 5.82
CA ASP A 523 -10.20 -14.19 6.66
C ASP A 523 -10.80 -14.82 7.93
N GLY A 524 -10.67 -14.11 9.06
CA GLY A 524 -11.05 -14.60 10.38
C GLY A 524 -9.97 -15.44 11.09
N THR A 525 -8.81 -15.68 10.48
CA THR A 525 -7.67 -16.30 11.19
C THR A 525 -7.14 -15.35 12.28
N PRO A 526 -6.92 -15.79 13.53
CA PRO A 526 -6.27 -14.95 14.54
C PRO A 526 -4.90 -14.44 14.08
N CYS A 527 -4.55 -13.20 14.40
CA CYS A 527 -3.26 -12.62 14.00
C CYS A 527 -2.06 -13.20 14.77
N GLY A 528 -2.31 -13.66 15.99
CA GLY A 528 -1.30 -14.20 16.91
C GLY A 528 -1.96 -15.00 18.02
N THR A 529 -1.15 -15.71 18.81
CA THR A 529 -1.62 -16.55 19.91
C THR A 529 -2.09 -15.77 21.13
N GLU A 530 -1.57 -14.55 21.29
CA GLU A 530 -1.78 -13.67 22.47
C GLU A 530 -2.78 -12.54 22.19
N THR A 531 -3.32 -12.44 20.97
CA THR A 531 -4.22 -11.36 20.56
C THR A 531 -5.56 -11.90 20.09
N ASN A 532 -6.61 -11.11 20.30
CA ASN A 532 -7.93 -11.38 19.74
C ASN A 532 -8.09 -10.81 18.32
N ASP A 533 -7.12 -10.04 17.84
CA ASP A 533 -7.14 -9.46 16.50
C ASP A 533 -7.22 -10.55 15.44
N ILE A 534 -7.94 -10.28 14.36
CA ILE A 534 -8.19 -11.23 13.29
C ILE A 534 -7.76 -10.68 11.93
N CYS A 535 -7.28 -11.58 11.09
CA CYS A 535 -6.87 -11.27 9.73
C CYS A 535 -8.10 -11.07 8.85
N VAL A 536 -8.16 -9.94 8.15
CA VAL A 536 -9.19 -9.61 7.16
C VAL A 536 -8.51 -9.01 5.95
N GLN A 537 -8.64 -9.67 4.80
CA GLN A 537 -8.02 -9.29 3.53
C GLN A 537 -6.50 -9.06 3.68
N GLY A 538 -5.82 -10.03 4.32
CA GLY A 538 -4.37 -9.99 4.54
C GLY A 538 -3.89 -9.00 5.61
N LEU A 539 -4.80 -8.36 6.35
CA LEU A 539 -4.45 -7.36 7.36
C LEU A 539 -4.93 -7.73 8.75
N CYS A 540 -4.11 -7.43 9.75
CA CYS A 540 -4.49 -7.65 11.14
C CYS A 540 -5.44 -6.53 11.61
N ARG A 541 -6.70 -6.89 11.88
CA ARG A 541 -7.75 -5.96 12.31
C ARG A 541 -8.12 -6.24 13.76
N GLN A 542 -8.37 -5.17 14.50
CA GLN A 542 -8.77 -5.24 15.90
C GLN A 542 -10.07 -6.03 16.05
N ALA A 543 -10.09 -6.95 17.01
CA ALA A 543 -11.29 -7.67 17.41
C ALA A 543 -11.30 -7.96 18.91
N GLY A 544 -12.49 -8.16 19.46
CA GLY A 544 -12.68 -8.50 20.86
C GLY A 544 -12.49 -9.99 21.12
N CYS A 545 -12.44 -10.38 22.40
CA CYS A 545 -12.43 -11.79 22.80
C CYS A 545 -13.70 -12.57 22.40
N ASP A 546 -14.72 -11.86 21.93
CA ASP A 546 -15.99 -12.33 21.38
C ASP A 546 -15.88 -12.66 19.88
N HIS A 547 -14.68 -12.52 19.30
CA HIS A 547 -14.40 -12.69 17.89
C HIS A 547 -15.14 -11.71 16.96
N VAL A 548 -15.61 -10.58 17.49
CA VAL A 548 -16.30 -9.53 16.73
C VAL A 548 -15.32 -8.44 16.31
N LEU A 549 -15.34 -8.10 15.01
CA LEU A 549 -14.51 -7.03 14.45
C LEU A 549 -14.80 -5.70 15.13
N ASN A 550 -13.72 -5.01 15.53
CA ASN A 550 -13.73 -3.74 16.26
C ASN A 550 -14.44 -3.78 17.62
N SER A 551 -14.76 -4.97 18.15
CA SER A 551 -15.25 -5.09 19.53
C SER A 551 -14.15 -4.72 20.53
N LYS A 552 -14.56 -4.07 21.61
CA LYS A 552 -13.69 -3.71 22.75
C LYS A 552 -13.74 -4.76 23.86
N ALA A 553 -14.48 -5.85 23.68
CA ALA A 553 -14.59 -6.91 24.68
C ALA A 553 -13.21 -7.51 24.97
N LYS A 554 -12.88 -7.58 26.27
CA LYS A 554 -11.64 -8.19 26.78
C LYS A 554 -11.98 -9.34 27.71
N ARG A 555 -11.04 -10.27 27.83
CA ARG A 555 -11.13 -11.31 28.86
C ARG A 555 -10.87 -10.65 30.22
N ASP A 556 -11.67 -11.02 31.20
CA ASP A 556 -11.40 -10.70 32.59
C ASP A 556 -10.26 -11.58 33.15
N LYS A 557 -9.90 -11.41 34.43
CA LYS A 557 -8.86 -12.22 35.09
C LYS A 557 -9.20 -13.71 35.13
N CYS A 558 -10.48 -14.06 34.99
CA CYS A 558 -10.98 -15.42 34.94
C CYS A 558 -10.91 -16.04 33.54
N GLY A 559 -10.57 -15.24 32.52
CA GLY A 559 -10.54 -15.68 31.13
C GLY A 559 -11.92 -15.66 30.46
N VAL A 560 -12.94 -15.11 31.12
CA VAL A 560 -14.30 -14.95 30.58
C VAL A 560 -14.35 -13.67 29.76
N CYS A 561 -14.85 -13.77 28.53
CA CYS A 561 -14.97 -12.62 27.65
C CYS A 561 -16.08 -11.68 28.12
N GLY A 562 -15.75 -10.41 28.39
CA GLY A 562 -16.69 -9.46 28.99
C GLY A 562 -17.08 -9.81 30.43
N GLY A 563 -16.29 -10.65 31.11
CA GLY A 563 -16.53 -11.02 32.49
C GLY A 563 -16.23 -9.90 33.48
N ASP A 564 -16.68 -10.07 34.71
CA ASP A 564 -16.58 -9.13 35.82
C ASP A 564 -15.56 -9.57 36.91
N ASN A 565 -14.76 -10.62 36.64
CA ASN A 565 -13.84 -11.29 37.56
C ASN A 565 -14.50 -12.10 38.69
N SER A 566 -15.78 -12.43 38.60
CA SER A 566 -16.48 -13.19 39.66
C SER A 566 -16.44 -14.71 39.49
N SER A 567 -16.09 -15.21 38.30
CA SER A 567 -16.21 -16.64 37.97
C SER A 567 -14.99 -17.48 38.37
N CYS A 568 -14.00 -16.88 39.02
CA CYS A 568 -12.76 -17.53 39.43
C CYS A 568 -12.24 -16.95 40.74
N GLN A 569 -11.30 -17.66 41.35
CA GLN A 569 -10.60 -17.21 42.55
C GLN A 569 -9.11 -17.07 42.26
N THR A 570 -8.48 -16.06 42.84
CA THR A 570 -7.02 -15.86 42.75
C THR A 570 -6.31 -16.82 43.71
N LEU A 571 -5.33 -17.56 43.18
CA LEU A 571 -4.42 -18.38 43.97
C LEU A 571 -3.04 -17.76 43.93
N ALA A 572 -2.46 -17.50 45.10
CA ALA A 572 -1.12 -16.96 45.25
C ALA A 572 -0.32 -17.84 46.20
N GLY A 573 0.98 -17.96 45.95
CA GLY A 573 1.89 -18.75 46.78
C GLY A 573 3.34 -18.39 46.51
N VAL A 574 4.21 -18.72 47.47
CA VAL A 574 5.65 -18.48 47.40
C VAL A 574 6.38 -19.80 47.62
N PHE A 575 7.41 -20.06 46.82
CA PHE A 575 8.24 -21.25 46.92
C PHE A 575 9.67 -20.87 47.29
N ASN A 576 10.10 -21.24 48.50
CA ASN A 576 11.39 -20.85 49.07
C ASN A 576 12.31 -22.03 49.44
N SER A 577 11.85 -23.27 49.27
CA SER A 577 12.58 -24.47 49.70
C SER A 577 12.95 -25.31 48.49
N ALA A 578 14.19 -25.16 48.01
CA ALA A 578 14.71 -25.89 46.86
C ALA A 578 15.81 -26.88 47.26
N HIS A 579 15.83 -28.06 46.64
CA HIS A 579 16.90 -29.05 46.71
C HIS A 579 17.66 -29.10 45.37
N TYR A 580 18.87 -29.64 45.36
CA TYR A 580 19.63 -29.81 44.12
C TYR A 580 18.86 -30.65 43.09
N GLY A 581 18.65 -30.12 41.88
CA GLY A 581 17.85 -30.76 40.81
C GLY A 581 16.55 -30.03 40.47
N TYR A 582 15.70 -30.61 39.60
CA TYR A 582 14.42 -30.02 39.22
C TYR A 582 13.38 -30.13 40.35
N ASN A 583 13.04 -29.00 40.96
CA ASN A 583 12.02 -28.86 41.99
C ASN A 583 10.69 -28.51 41.33
N VAL A 584 9.58 -29.18 41.65
CA VAL A 584 8.26 -28.73 41.22
C VAL A 584 7.80 -27.58 42.11
N VAL A 585 7.71 -26.38 41.54
CA VAL A 585 7.31 -25.14 42.24
C VAL A 585 5.80 -25.08 42.40
N VAL A 586 5.08 -25.25 41.30
CA VAL A 586 3.62 -25.23 41.26
C VAL A 586 3.12 -26.09 40.11
N LYS A 587 2.01 -26.79 40.34
CA LYS A 587 1.24 -27.42 39.28
C LYS A 587 0.10 -26.48 38.91
N ILE A 588 0.15 -25.91 37.72
CA ILE A 588 -0.88 -25.04 37.18
C ILE A 588 -2.12 -25.91 36.87
N PRO A 589 -3.26 -25.68 37.56
CA PRO A 589 -4.47 -26.42 37.29
C PRO A 589 -4.96 -26.20 35.85
N ALA A 590 -5.56 -27.22 35.24
CA ALA A 590 -6.20 -27.05 33.94
C ALA A 590 -7.32 -26.01 34.05
N GLY A 591 -7.31 -25.01 33.18
CA GLY A 591 -8.28 -23.91 33.22
C GLY A 591 -7.85 -22.71 34.06
N ALA A 592 -6.68 -22.73 34.70
CA ALA A 592 -6.11 -21.54 35.31
C ALA A 592 -5.80 -20.47 34.25
N THR A 593 -6.09 -19.22 34.58
CA THR A 593 -5.95 -18.05 33.71
C THR A 593 -5.22 -16.94 34.45
N ASN A 594 -4.65 -15.97 33.72
CA ASN A 594 -3.88 -14.85 34.28
C ASN A 594 -2.77 -15.30 35.25
N ILE A 595 -1.94 -16.25 34.82
CA ILE A 595 -0.90 -16.89 35.63
C ILE A 595 0.36 -16.03 35.59
N GLU A 596 0.82 -15.61 36.77
CA GLU A 596 2.07 -14.88 36.96
C GLU A 596 3.00 -15.69 37.87
N ILE A 597 4.21 -15.94 37.41
CA ILE A 597 5.26 -16.65 38.18
C ILE A 597 6.51 -15.80 38.10
N LEU A 598 6.90 -15.25 39.24
CA LEU A 598 8.08 -14.39 39.37
C LEU A 598 9.17 -15.17 40.12
N GLN A 599 10.37 -15.21 39.53
CA GLN A 599 11.57 -15.63 40.22
C GLN A 599 12.32 -14.37 40.65
N HIS A 600 12.55 -14.24 41.95
CA HIS A 600 13.44 -13.21 42.49
C HIS A 600 14.83 -13.81 42.70
N SER A 601 15.86 -13.03 42.41
CA SER A 601 17.22 -13.53 42.53
C SER A 601 17.65 -13.66 43.99
N TYR A 602 18.42 -14.71 44.27
CA TYR A 602 18.98 -14.90 45.59
C TYR A 602 19.94 -13.75 45.95
N SER A 603 19.72 -13.10 47.10
CA SER A 603 20.51 -11.95 47.61
C SER A 603 20.52 -10.68 46.73
N GLY A 604 19.62 -10.55 45.75
CA GLY A 604 19.55 -9.37 44.88
C GLY A 604 20.66 -9.28 43.84
N ARG A 605 21.41 -10.36 43.61
CA ARG A 605 22.42 -10.44 42.55
C ARG A 605 21.77 -10.83 41.21
N PRO A 606 22.13 -10.23 40.07
CA PRO A 606 21.53 -10.56 38.78
C PRO A 606 21.95 -11.94 38.24
N GLU A 607 23.01 -12.53 38.79
CA GLU A 607 23.55 -13.84 38.42
C GLU A 607 23.30 -14.85 39.55
N ASP A 608 22.06 -15.31 39.67
CA ASP A 608 21.80 -16.56 40.37
C ASP A 608 21.55 -17.65 39.33
N ASP A 609 22.29 -18.75 39.39
CA ASP A 609 22.18 -19.87 38.45
C ASP A 609 20.86 -20.67 38.63
N ASN A 610 19.81 -20.02 39.13
CA ASN A 610 18.47 -20.55 39.28
C ASN A 610 17.66 -20.19 38.04
N TYR A 611 16.90 -21.12 37.49
CA TYR A 611 15.99 -20.83 36.37
C TYR A 611 14.68 -21.60 36.49
N LEU A 612 13.61 -20.96 36.00
CA LEU A 612 12.31 -21.58 35.82
C LEU A 612 12.25 -22.35 34.49
N GLY A 613 11.78 -23.58 34.56
CA GLY A 613 11.44 -24.43 33.42
C GLY A 613 9.96 -24.82 33.45
N GLY A 614 9.34 -24.91 32.28
CA GLY A 614 7.97 -25.40 32.13
C GLY A 614 7.94 -26.80 31.52
N THR A 615 7.07 -27.68 32.00
CA THR A 615 6.81 -28.99 31.37
C THR A 615 5.42 -29.03 30.74
N SER A 616 5.25 -29.84 29.69
CA SER A 616 3.98 -29.99 28.94
C SER A 616 2.79 -30.53 29.76
N ARG A 617 3.01 -30.93 31.02
CA ARG A 617 1.96 -31.36 31.97
C ARG A 617 1.51 -30.28 32.94
N GLY A 618 1.82 -29.01 32.66
CA GLY A 618 1.43 -27.87 33.51
C GLY A 618 2.20 -27.80 34.83
N LYS A 619 3.36 -28.45 34.93
CA LYS A 619 4.25 -28.29 36.09
C LYS A 619 5.30 -27.25 35.76
N VAL A 620 5.43 -26.27 36.64
CA VAL A 620 6.56 -25.33 36.64
C VAL A 620 7.61 -25.91 37.57
N THR A 621 8.83 -26.00 37.08
CA THR A 621 9.98 -26.51 37.80
C THR A 621 11.04 -25.43 37.99
N ALA A 622 11.68 -25.38 39.15
CA ALA A 622 12.86 -24.57 39.39
C ALA A 622 14.08 -25.48 39.55
N HIS A 623 15.19 -25.12 38.93
CA HIS A 623 16.44 -25.84 39.11
C HIS A 623 17.46 -24.93 39.80
N PRO A 624 17.78 -25.14 41.09
CA PRO A 624 18.88 -24.46 41.73
C PRO A 624 20.19 -25.14 41.37
N SER A 625 21.16 -24.36 40.89
CA SER A 625 22.48 -24.90 40.52
C SER A 625 23.46 -25.00 41.69
N VAL A 626 23.07 -24.53 42.89
CA VAL A 626 23.91 -24.59 44.09
C VAL A 626 23.35 -25.64 45.05
N ALA A 627 24.13 -26.72 45.26
CA ALA A 627 23.91 -27.65 46.34
C ALA A 627 24.03 -26.89 47.68
N LYS A 628 22.97 -26.89 48.49
CA LYS A 628 23.13 -26.58 49.91
C LYS A 628 23.98 -27.72 50.51
N ASP A 629 25.24 -27.44 50.81
CA ASP A 629 25.96 -28.20 51.81
C ASP A 629 25.19 -28.05 53.13
N THR A 630 24.50 -29.13 53.50
CA THR A 630 23.99 -29.34 54.85
C THR A 630 25.14 -29.80 55.72
N GLY A 631 25.60 -28.96 56.64
CA GLY A 631 26.50 -29.32 57.74
C GLY A 631 26.36 -28.29 58.87
N PRO A 632 26.39 -28.73 60.14
CA PRO A 632 25.93 -27.98 61.32
C PRO A 632 26.76 -26.74 61.66
#